data_AF-A0A6I9N6X3-F1
#
_entry.id   AF-A0A6I9N6X3-F1
#
_cell.length_a   1.000
_cell.length_b   1.000
_cell.length_c   1.000
_cell.angle_alpha   90.00
_cell.angle_beta   90.00
_cell.angle_gamma   90.00
#
_symmetry.space_group_name_H-M   'P 1'
#
loop_
_entity.id
_entity.type
_entity.pdbx_description
1 polymer ?
#
loop_
_entity_poly.entity_id
_entity_poly.type
_entity_poly.pdbx_seq_one_letter_code
_entity_poly.pdbx_strand_id
1 'polypeptide(L)'
;NIPSQGRLVSAATEITVCCAADAGVCVESKPLSPSQKSFPYVSLMLGNGTLSYDHDSDGRHTELGGCTAMVRNAIYDTSLLVRYSKNRLKLMVDVDGKQEWKDCADVTGFRLPPGYFFGASSATGDLSDNHDIISMKLYQLTIERSLEEEQEEEDVTVPRVDNMDQFTGWCT
;
A
#
# COMPACT_ATOMS: atom_id res chain seq x y z
N ASN A 1 -19.42 33.34 12.87
CA ASN A 1 -18.99 33.48 11.46
C ASN A 1 -17.52 33.78 11.39
N ILE A 2 -16.70 32.74 11.42
CA ILE A 2 -15.28 32.79 11.04
C ILE A 2 -15.23 32.11 9.67
N PRO A 3 -14.75 32.77 8.60
CA PRO A 3 -14.54 32.08 7.35
C PRO A 3 -13.31 31.19 7.54
N SER A 4 -13.50 29.88 7.54
CA SER A 4 -12.41 28.92 7.46
C SER A 4 -11.80 28.99 6.06
N GLN A 5 -10.98 30.01 5.85
CA GLN A 5 -10.16 30.13 4.65
C GLN A 5 -9.05 29.07 4.67
N GLY A 6 -9.07 28.23 3.64
CA GLY A 6 -7.86 27.70 3.01
C GLY A 6 -7.04 26.71 3.81
N ARG A 7 -7.49 25.45 3.91
CA ARG A 7 -6.56 24.34 4.07
C ARG A 7 -6.10 23.89 2.67
N LEU A 8 -5.14 24.62 2.12
CA LEU A 8 -4.35 24.15 0.98
C LEU A 8 -3.30 23.20 1.56
N VAL A 9 -3.41 21.90 1.26
CA VAL A 9 -2.42 20.88 1.62
C VAL A 9 -1.87 20.34 0.31
N SER A 10 -0.65 20.74 -0.08
CA SER A 10 -0.11 20.36 -1.39
C SER A 10 1.41 20.14 -1.50
N ALA A 11 1.72 18.89 -1.88
CA ALA A 11 2.85 18.20 -2.53
C ALA A 11 3.67 17.15 -1.72
N ALA A 12 3.13 15.93 -1.52
CA ALA A 12 3.80 14.77 -0.90
C ALA A 12 4.87 14.22 -1.83
N THR A 13 5.94 13.67 -1.27
CA THR A 13 6.93 12.95 -2.07
C THR A 13 6.77 11.43 -1.89
N GLU A 14 6.44 10.94 -0.70
CA GLU A 14 6.03 9.53 -0.51
C GLU A 14 5.37 9.35 0.87
N ILE A 15 4.20 8.69 0.96
CA ILE A 15 3.76 8.06 2.22
C ILE A 15 3.90 6.55 2.04
N THR A 16 4.79 5.93 2.81
CA THR A 16 5.01 4.50 2.80
C THR A 16 4.36 3.92 4.07
N VAL A 17 3.19 3.30 3.91
CA VAL A 17 2.58 2.48 4.96
C VAL A 17 3.18 1.09 4.88
N CYS A 18 4.26 0.88 5.63
CA CYS A 18 4.93 -0.41 5.71
C CYS A 18 4.21 -1.33 6.70
N CYS A 19 3.55 -2.36 6.18
CA CYS A 19 3.28 -3.57 6.97
C CYS A 19 4.58 -4.38 7.02
N ALA A 20 5.54 -3.89 7.82
CA ALA A 20 6.94 -4.33 7.91
C ALA A 20 7.79 -4.13 6.65
N ALA A 21 9.11 -4.27 6.80
CA ALA A 21 10.15 -4.06 5.78
C ALA A 21 10.01 -4.92 4.50
N ASP A 22 8.98 -5.75 4.46
CA ASP A 22 8.75 -6.80 3.49
C ASP A 22 7.36 -6.77 2.82
N ALA A 23 6.43 -5.93 3.27
CA ALA A 23 5.18 -5.67 2.54
C ALA A 23 4.78 -4.21 2.71
N GLY A 24 4.81 -3.45 1.62
CA GLY A 24 4.59 -2.02 1.62
C GLY A 24 3.34 -1.63 0.85
N VAL A 25 2.57 -0.68 1.39
CA VAL A 25 1.67 0.14 0.59
C VAL A 25 2.32 1.50 0.41
N CYS A 26 2.62 1.86 -0.82
CA CYS A 26 3.21 3.16 -1.15
C CYS A 26 2.12 4.07 -1.73
N VAL A 27 2.11 5.32 -1.28
CA VAL A 27 1.24 6.37 -1.81
C VAL A 27 2.13 7.44 -2.41
N GLU A 28 2.11 7.53 -3.73
CA GLU A 28 2.93 8.44 -4.52
C GLU A 28 2.06 9.58 -5.04
N SER A 29 2.49 10.81 -4.79
CA SER A 29 1.69 12.00 -5.07
C SER A 29 1.92 12.57 -6.47
N LYS A 30 3.08 12.26 -7.07
CA LYS A 30 3.55 12.73 -8.37
C LYS A 30 4.50 11.71 -9.00
N PRO A 31 4.59 11.69 -10.35
CA PRO A 31 5.60 10.88 -11.03
C PRO A 31 6.98 11.48 -10.84
N LEU A 32 7.97 10.63 -10.54
CA LEU A 32 9.39 10.99 -10.61
C LEU A 32 10.01 10.68 -11.98
N SER A 33 9.38 9.77 -12.74
CA SER A 33 9.75 9.42 -14.12
C SER A 33 8.58 9.55 -15.10
N PRO A 34 8.82 9.63 -16.43
CA PRO A 34 7.74 9.59 -17.41
C PRO A 34 7.01 8.24 -17.33
N SER A 35 5.85 8.23 -16.70
CA SER A 35 5.03 7.03 -16.52
C SER A 35 3.68 7.21 -17.22
N GLN A 36 3.07 6.08 -17.62
CA GLN A 36 1.71 6.06 -18.18
C GLN A 36 0.62 6.15 -17.10
N LYS A 37 0.99 6.28 -15.83
CA LYS A 37 0.08 6.26 -14.68
C LYS A 37 -0.42 7.65 -14.34
N SER A 38 -1.66 7.72 -13.86
CA SER A 38 -2.24 8.95 -13.32
C SER A 38 -1.98 9.03 -11.82
N PHE A 39 -1.49 10.18 -11.35
CA PHE A 39 -1.17 10.44 -9.95
C PHE A 39 -2.24 11.30 -9.27
N PRO A 40 -2.46 11.19 -7.95
CA PRO A 40 -1.72 10.32 -7.00
C PRO A 40 -2.01 8.82 -7.20
N TYR A 41 -1.00 7.99 -6.96
CA TYR A 41 -1.05 6.55 -7.18
C TYR A 41 -0.79 5.80 -5.87
N VAL A 42 -1.59 4.79 -5.60
CA VAL A 42 -1.41 3.90 -4.45
C VAL A 42 -1.00 2.53 -4.98
N SER A 43 0.15 2.04 -4.55
CA SER A 43 0.73 0.78 -4.99
C SER A 43 0.96 -0.17 -3.82
N LEU A 44 0.91 -1.46 -4.11
CA LEU A 44 1.23 -2.55 -3.20
C LEU A 44 2.54 -3.19 -3.66
N MET A 45 3.46 -3.41 -2.72
CA MET A 45 4.80 -3.92 -3.00
C MET A 45 5.17 -5.05 -2.06
N LEU A 46 5.99 -5.97 -2.56
CA LEU A 46 6.68 -6.98 -1.75
C LEU A 46 8.13 -6.53 -1.50
N GLY A 47 8.56 -6.62 -0.26
CA GLY A 47 9.95 -6.71 0.13
C GLY A 47 10.25 -8.11 0.68
N ASN A 48 11.49 -8.56 0.57
CA ASN A 48 11.92 -9.85 1.12
C ASN A 48 13.36 -9.75 1.63
N GLY A 49 13.76 -8.54 2.04
CA GLY A 49 15.14 -8.16 2.35
C GLY A 49 16.10 -8.07 1.16
N THR A 50 15.75 -8.55 -0.03
CA THR A 50 16.62 -8.50 -1.24
C THR A 50 16.13 -7.55 -2.32
N LEU A 51 14.83 -7.23 -2.32
CA LEU A 51 14.23 -6.25 -3.22
C LEU A 51 14.47 -4.83 -2.68
N SER A 52 15.12 -3.99 -3.48
CA SER A 52 15.28 -2.57 -3.18
C SER A 52 14.17 -1.77 -3.86
N TYR A 53 13.52 -0.88 -3.11
CA TYR A 53 12.63 0.12 -3.68
C TYR A 53 13.42 1.10 -4.54
N ASP A 54 13.11 1.16 -5.83
CA ASP A 54 13.70 2.13 -6.76
C ASP A 54 12.83 3.40 -6.78
N HIS A 55 13.26 4.38 -5.99
CA HIS A 55 12.58 5.67 -5.87
C HIS A 55 12.56 6.44 -7.21
N ASP A 56 13.54 6.26 -8.09
CA ASP A 56 13.60 6.99 -9.36
C ASP A 56 12.57 6.49 -10.38
N SER A 57 12.12 5.24 -10.23
CA SER A 57 11.10 4.62 -11.10
C SER A 57 9.78 4.35 -10.39
N ASP A 58 9.50 5.04 -9.28
CA ASP A 58 8.24 4.91 -8.53
C ASP A 58 7.97 3.43 -8.12
N GLY A 59 9.04 2.69 -7.76
CA GLY A 59 8.99 1.28 -7.36
C GLY A 59 8.40 0.31 -8.40
N ARG A 60 8.34 0.71 -9.68
CA ARG A 60 7.65 -0.02 -10.76
C ARG A 60 8.08 -1.49 -10.89
N HIS A 61 9.34 -1.79 -10.58
CA HIS A 61 9.89 -3.13 -10.71
C HIS A 61 9.45 -4.11 -9.60
N THR A 62 8.92 -3.59 -8.49
CA THR A 62 8.53 -4.36 -7.30
C THR A 62 7.04 -4.24 -6.98
N GLU A 63 6.28 -3.60 -7.87
CA GLU A 63 4.85 -3.40 -7.75
C GLU A 63 4.08 -4.69 -8.06
N LEU A 64 3.17 -5.06 -7.15
CA LEU A 64 2.23 -6.16 -7.31
C LEU A 64 0.85 -5.69 -7.80
N GLY A 65 0.60 -4.38 -7.77
CA GLY A 65 -0.63 -3.77 -8.27
C GLY A 65 -0.93 -2.47 -7.55
N GLY A 66 -1.86 -1.70 -8.09
CA GLY A 66 -2.21 -0.40 -7.53
C GLY A 66 -3.30 0.32 -8.33
N CYS A 67 -3.68 1.50 -7.86
CA CYS A 67 -4.71 2.31 -8.47
C CYS A 67 -4.42 3.81 -8.30
N THR A 68 -4.99 4.61 -9.20
CA THR A 68 -5.04 6.06 -9.03
C THR A 68 -6.11 6.41 -7.98
N ALA A 69 -5.72 7.14 -6.94
CA ALA A 69 -6.62 7.61 -5.91
C ALA A 69 -6.36 9.08 -5.59
N MET A 70 -7.41 9.91 -5.64
CA MET A 70 -7.31 11.34 -5.38
C MET A 70 -7.21 11.63 -3.87
N VAL A 71 -6.08 11.27 -3.28
CA VAL A 71 -5.80 11.40 -1.84
C VAL A 71 -5.34 12.81 -1.44
N ARG A 72 -5.17 13.72 -2.41
CA ARG A 72 -4.69 15.09 -2.19
C ARG A 72 -5.84 16.08 -2.19
N ASN A 73 -5.84 17.00 -1.22
CA ASN A 73 -6.89 18.02 -1.03
C ASN A 73 -8.31 17.42 -1.00
N ALA A 74 -8.43 16.19 -0.51
CA ALA A 74 -9.73 15.58 -0.29
C ALA A 74 -10.50 16.41 0.75
N ILE A 75 -11.78 16.66 0.47
CA ILE A 75 -12.67 17.39 1.38
C ILE A 75 -12.98 16.52 2.63
N TYR A 76 -12.84 15.21 2.47
CA TYR A 76 -13.10 14.19 3.47
C TYR A 76 -11.82 13.41 3.81
N ASP A 77 -11.82 12.76 4.97
CA ASP A 77 -10.72 11.90 5.39
C ASP A 77 -10.56 10.74 4.40
N THR A 78 -9.34 10.57 3.88
CA THR A 78 -8.99 9.43 3.04
C THR A 78 -8.61 8.24 3.93
N SER A 79 -9.19 7.09 3.66
CA SER A 79 -8.91 5.84 4.39
C SER A 79 -8.34 4.78 3.45
N LEU A 80 -7.34 4.06 3.94
CA LEU A 80 -6.78 2.87 3.30
C LEU A 80 -7.17 1.65 4.13
N LEU A 81 -7.58 0.57 3.45
CA LEU A 81 -7.89 -0.70 4.08
C LEU A 81 -7.03 -1.79 3.44
N VAL A 82 -6.12 -2.32 4.25
CA VAL A 82 -5.29 -3.47 3.90
C VAL A 82 -5.86 -4.70 4.59
N ARG A 83 -6.23 -5.71 3.80
CA ARG A 83 -6.80 -6.97 4.30
C ARG A 83 -5.93 -8.14 3.87
N TYR A 84 -5.39 -8.85 4.84
CA TYR A 84 -4.68 -10.11 4.62
C TYR A 84 -5.50 -11.28 5.17
N SER A 85 -5.85 -12.23 4.30
CA SER A 85 -6.61 -13.43 4.70
C SER A 85 -6.42 -14.56 3.70
N LYS A 86 -6.18 -15.79 4.17
CA LYS A 86 -5.99 -16.98 3.32
C LYS A 86 -4.98 -16.73 2.18
N ASN A 87 -3.79 -16.26 2.54
CA ASN A 87 -2.71 -15.92 1.58
C ASN A 87 -3.14 -14.94 0.47
N ARG A 88 -4.14 -14.08 0.74
CA ARG A 88 -4.61 -13.05 -0.19
C ARG A 88 -4.50 -11.69 0.48
N LEU A 89 -3.81 -10.76 -0.18
CA LEU A 89 -3.61 -9.39 0.25
C LEU A 89 -4.43 -8.46 -0.63
N LYS A 90 -5.40 -7.77 -0.03
CA LYS A 90 -6.29 -6.83 -0.71
C LYS A 90 -6.08 -5.42 -0.19
N LEU A 91 -5.92 -4.48 -1.10
CA LEU A 91 -5.82 -3.06 -0.84
C LEU A 91 -7.07 -2.36 -1.37
N MET A 92 -7.74 -1.62 -0.50
CA MET A 92 -8.92 -0.82 -0.83
C MET A 92 -8.74 0.61 -0.34
N VAL A 93 -9.39 1.55 -1.02
CA VAL A 93 -9.31 2.98 -0.72
C VAL A 93 -10.71 3.58 -0.61
N ASP A 94 -10.88 4.52 0.32
CA ASP A 94 -12.03 5.41 0.42
C ASP A 94 -11.52 6.85 0.47
N VAL A 95 -11.77 7.62 -0.60
CA VAL A 95 -11.36 9.03 -0.71
C VAL A 95 -12.52 10.00 -0.45
N ASP A 96 -13.74 9.47 -0.38
CA ASP A 96 -14.97 10.26 -0.29
C ASP A 96 -15.50 10.30 1.16
N GLY A 97 -14.86 9.58 2.09
CA GLY A 97 -15.24 9.49 3.50
C GLY A 97 -16.61 8.84 3.74
N LYS A 98 -17.10 8.08 2.75
CA LYS A 98 -18.44 7.47 2.76
C LYS A 98 -18.44 6.04 3.27
N GLN A 99 -17.26 5.49 3.56
CA GLN A 99 -17.04 4.06 3.82
C GLN A 99 -17.43 3.18 2.61
N GLU A 100 -17.35 3.77 1.41
CA GLU A 100 -17.54 3.09 0.13
C GLU A 100 -16.17 2.68 -0.43
N TRP A 101 -15.72 1.49 -0.04
CA TRP A 101 -14.41 0.98 -0.39
C TRP A 101 -14.30 0.63 -1.87
N LYS A 102 -13.32 1.23 -2.55
CA LYS A 102 -12.96 0.93 -3.94
C LYS A 102 -11.75 -0.01 -3.96
N ASP A 103 -11.84 -1.07 -4.76
CA ASP A 103 -10.75 -2.03 -4.93
C ASP A 103 -9.57 -1.38 -5.67
N CYS A 104 -8.37 -1.52 -5.11
CA CYS A 104 -7.15 -0.90 -5.62
C CYS A 104 -6.13 -1.94 -6.10
N ALA A 105 -5.81 -2.92 -5.24
CA ALA A 105 -4.97 -4.06 -5.59
C ALA A 105 -5.49 -5.34 -4.93
N ASP A 106 -5.29 -6.47 -5.59
CA ASP A 106 -5.77 -7.77 -5.13
C ASP A 106 -4.78 -8.87 -5.53
N VAL A 107 -4.00 -9.33 -4.55
CA VAL A 107 -2.89 -10.26 -4.76
C VAL A 107 -3.19 -11.57 -4.04
N THR A 108 -3.25 -12.65 -4.81
CA THR A 108 -3.39 -14.02 -4.29
C THR A 108 -2.04 -14.74 -4.21
N GLY A 109 -1.90 -15.66 -3.26
CA GLY A 109 -0.66 -16.40 -3.03
C GLY A 109 0.41 -15.56 -2.31
N PHE A 110 0.02 -14.48 -1.64
CA PHE A 110 0.90 -13.65 -0.83
C PHE A 110 1.18 -14.38 0.49
N ARG A 111 2.45 -14.68 0.78
CA ARG A 111 2.89 -15.45 1.95
C ARG A 111 3.73 -14.55 2.84
N LEU A 112 3.30 -14.37 4.09
CA LEU A 112 4.03 -13.65 5.13
C LEU A 112 4.32 -14.54 6.33
N PRO A 113 5.58 -14.60 6.81
CA PRO A 113 5.90 -15.15 8.13
C PRO A 113 5.15 -14.44 9.27
N PRO A 114 4.95 -15.10 10.43
CA PRO A 114 4.48 -14.41 11.63
C PRO A 114 5.58 -13.54 12.27
N GLY A 115 5.20 -12.62 13.16
CA GLY A 115 6.15 -11.86 13.99
C GLY A 115 6.55 -10.47 13.45
N TYR A 116 5.84 -9.95 12.46
CA TYR A 116 6.08 -8.62 11.90
C TYR A 116 5.46 -7.46 12.69
N PHE A 117 5.92 -6.26 12.35
CA PHE A 117 5.45 -5.00 12.92
C PHE A 117 4.62 -4.22 11.92
N PHE A 118 3.53 -3.62 12.39
CA PHE A 118 2.79 -2.63 11.62
C PHE A 118 3.43 -1.26 11.83
N GLY A 119 3.68 -0.53 10.75
CA GLY A 119 4.27 0.79 10.79
C GLY A 119 3.75 1.69 9.68
N ALA A 120 4.08 2.96 9.80
CA ALA A 120 3.87 3.93 8.75
C ALA A 120 4.98 4.96 8.82
N SER A 121 5.40 5.41 7.64
CA SER A 121 6.46 6.38 7.47
C SER A 121 6.11 7.31 6.31
N SER A 122 6.82 8.42 6.22
CA SER A 122 6.68 9.34 5.10
C SER A 122 8.01 10.05 4.84
N ALA A 123 8.22 10.45 3.60
CA ALA A 123 9.39 11.19 3.18
C ALA A 123 9.00 12.38 2.29
N THR A 124 9.80 13.44 2.38
CA THR A 124 9.68 14.63 1.53
C THR A 124 11.00 14.92 0.85
N GLY A 125 10.97 15.26 -0.44
CA GLY A 125 12.13 15.73 -1.21
C GLY A 125 12.14 17.25 -1.36
N ASP A 126 12.47 17.73 -2.56
CA ASP A 126 12.53 19.16 -2.89
C ASP A 126 11.17 19.88 -2.80
N LEU A 127 10.07 19.11 -2.90
CA LEU A 127 8.71 19.56 -2.64
C LEU A 127 8.22 18.91 -1.34
N SER A 128 7.43 19.63 -0.55
CA SER A 128 6.94 19.17 0.74
C SER A 128 5.42 19.22 0.88
N ASP A 129 4.90 18.32 1.71
CA ASP A 129 3.50 18.24 2.14
C ASP A 129 3.42 17.87 3.61
N ASN A 130 2.22 18.02 4.16
CA ASN A 130 1.88 17.41 5.43
C ASN A 130 1.38 15.98 5.20
N HIS A 131 1.96 15.03 5.94
CA HIS A 131 1.55 13.63 5.96
C HIS A 131 0.94 13.30 7.32
N ASP A 132 -0.39 13.43 7.42
CA ASP A 132 -1.11 13.24 8.69
C ASP A 132 -1.69 11.83 8.78
N ILE A 133 -1.34 11.08 9.83
CA ILE A 133 -1.99 9.81 10.18
C ILE A 133 -3.00 10.08 11.31
N ILE A 134 -4.29 10.10 10.97
CA ILE A 134 -5.34 10.38 11.95
C ILE A 134 -5.57 9.18 12.87
N SER A 135 -5.60 7.96 12.32
CA SER A 135 -5.72 6.74 13.11
C SER A 135 -5.22 5.52 12.34
N MET A 136 -4.68 4.54 13.07
CA MET A 136 -4.39 3.20 12.56
C MET A 136 -5.20 2.20 13.39
N LYS A 137 -6.03 1.39 12.73
CA LYS A 137 -6.88 0.40 13.39
C LYS A 137 -6.53 -0.99 12.86
N LEU A 138 -6.18 -1.89 13.77
CA LEU A 138 -5.83 -3.27 13.46
C LEU A 138 -6.93 -4.21 13.96
N TYR A 139 -7.35 -5.13 13.11
CA TYR A 139 -8.38 -6.11 13.42
C TYR A 139 -7.86 -7.52 13.11
N GLN A 140 -8.09 -8.45 14.03
CA GLN A 140 -7.86 -9.88 13.78
C GLN A 140 -9.07 -10.47 13.07
N LEU A 141 -8.83 -11.24 12.00
CA LEU A 141 -9.88 -11.97 11.29
C LEU A 141 -9.92 -13.41 11.80
N THR A 142 -11.07 -13.83 12.35
CA THR A 142 -11.29 -15.24 12.71
C THR A 142 -11.73 -16.00 11.47
N ILE A 143 -10.83 -16.81 10.91
CA ILE A 143 -11.08 -17.62 9.72
C ILE A 143 -10.72 -19.05 10.05
N GLU A 144 -11.64 -19.98 9.76
CA GLU A 144 -11.36 -21.41 9.92
C GLU A 144 -10.34 -21.86 8.87
N ARG A 145 -9.33 -22.60 9.35
CA ARG A 145 -8.23 -23.15 8.58
C ARG A 145 -8.11 -24.64 8.82
N SER A 146 -7.62 -25.38 7.83
CA SER A 146 -7.23 -26.77 8.05
C SER A 146 -5.87 -26.82 8.77
N LEU A 147 -5.57 -27.95 9.43
CA LEU A 147 -4.26 -28.18 10.04
C LEU A 147 -3.12 -28.12 9.02
N GLU A 148 -3.39 -28.55 7.79
CA GLU A 148 -2.44 -28.47 6.67
C GLU A 148 -2.14 -27.00 6.32
N GLU A 149 -3.15 -26.14 6.27
CA GLU A 149 -2.98 -24.70 5.99
C GLU A 149 -2.25 -23.96 7.12
N GLU A 150 -2.37 -24.40 8.37
CA GLU A 150 -1.64 -23.84 9.51
C GLU A 150 -0.17 -24.23 9.46
N GLN A 151 0.11 -25.52 9.20
CA GLN A 151 1.48 -26.02 9.11
C GLN A 151 2.25 -25.41 7.93
N GLU A 152 1.59 -25.24 6.78
CA GLU A 152 2.18 -24.51 5.64
C GLU A 152 2.55 -23.07 5.97
N GLU A 153 1.83 -22.41 6.89
CA GLU A 153 2.11 -21.03 7.28
C GLU A 153 3.30 -20.91 8.23
N GLU A 154 3.45 -21.86 9.15
CA GLU A 154 4.61 -21.92 10.05
C GLU A 154 5.92 -22.13 9.28
N ASP A 155 5.87 -22.84 8.15
CA ASP A 155 7.03 -23.08 7.29
C ASP A 155 7.44 -21.86 6.43
N VAL A 156 6.64 -20.79 6.40
CA VAL A 156 6.99 -19.57 5.66
C VAL A 156 8.03 -18.78 6.44
N THR A 157 9.27 -18.79 5.94
CA THR A 157 10.41 -18.05 6.52
C THR A 157 10.77 -16.77 5.78
N VAL A 158 10.39 -16.67 4.49
CA VAL A 158 10.68 -15.52 3.64
C VAL A 158 9.39 -15.06 2.95
N PRO A 159 9.08 -13.75 3.00
CA PRO A 159 7.99 -13.13 2.27
C PRO A 159 8.07 -13.41 0.77
N ARG A 160 6.97 -13.88 0.18
CA ARG A 160 6.91 -14.21 -1.25
C ARG A 160 5.50 -14.16 -1.80
N VAL A 161 5.41 -14.21 -3.13
CA VAL A 161 4.16 -14.48 -3.85
C VAL A 161 4.33 -15.75 -4.66
N ASP A 162 3.46 -16.75 -4.44
CA ASP A 162 3.61 -18.11 -5.00
C ASP A 162 3.57 -18.13 -6.55
N ASN A 163 3.03 -17.08 -7.21
CA ASN A 163 3.04 -16.91 -8.67
C ASN A 163 3.52 -15.49 -9.06
N MET A 164 4.80 -15.16 -8.83
CA MET A 164 5.31 -13.81 -9.08
C MET A 164 5.24 -13.41 -10.57
N ASP A 165 5.33 -14.37 -11.50
CA ASP A 165 5.37 -14.11 -12.94
C ASP A 165 4.14 -13.35 -13.47
N GLN A 166 2.99 -13.45 -12.79
CA GLN A 166 1.76 -12.72 -13.15
C GLN A 166 1.93 -11.18 -13.07
N PHE A 167 2.92 -10.71 -12.31
CA PHE A 167 3.23 -9.28 -12.17
C PHE A 167 4.38 -8.82 -13.07
N THR A 168 5.13 -9.76 -13.66
CA THR A 168 6.27 -9.47 -14.55
C THR A 168 5.84 -9.04 -15.97
N GLY A 169 4.56 -9.16 -16.31
CA GLY A 169 4.00 -8.87 -17.65
C GLY A 169 3.81 -7.39 -18.01
N TRP A 170 4.20 -6.44 -17.16
CA TRP A 170 4.07 -5.00 -17.43
C TRP A 170 5.33 -4.38 -18.08
N CYS A 171 6.32 -5.22 -18.40
CA CYS A 171 7.54 -4.86 -19.11
C CYS A 171 7.61 -5.58 -20.47
N THR A 172 6.78 -5.14 -21.41
CA THR A 172 7.10 -5.20 -22.86
C THR A 172 6.65 -3.91 -23.52
#